data_AF-O58906-F1
#
_entry.id   AF-O58906-F1
#
_cell.length_a   1.000
_cell.length_b   1.000
_cell.length_c   1.000
_cell.angle_alpha   90.00
_cell.angle_beta   90.00
_cell.angle_gamma   90.00
#
_symmetry.space_group_name_H-M   'P 1'
#
loop_
_entity.id
_entity.type
_entity.pdbx_description
1 polymer ?
#
loop_
_entity_poly.entity_id
_entity_poly.type
_entity_poly.pdbx_seq_one_letter_code
_entity_poly.pdbx_strand_id
1 'polypeptide(L)'
;MKKILSLLLLVGLVAASLGCISWGNGGVIITFGNETYTIPLNTTTNTTSRFVWEKEVEAGKTLVIYIDNETIKIKVDYEVRENKFAFFVTLPDNTTELYYEPVNTTLLGKLNFYGEGSFVGTTYYLAKIRLEANESFEVKVT
;
A
#
# COMPACT_ATOMS: atom_id res chain seq x y z
N MET A 1 -27.64 -18.70 45.90
CA MET A 1 -27.13 -17.62 45.02
C MET A 1 -26.54 -16.49 45.85
N LYS A 2 -25.37 -16.71 46.48
CA LYS A 2 -24.67 -15.72 47.34
C LYS A 2 -23.17 -15.61 47.05
N LYS A 3 -22.65 -16.36 46.08
CA LYS A 3 -21.20 -16.45 45.80
C LYS A 3 -20.70 -15.57 44.65
N ILE A 4 -21.60 -15.03 43.82
CA ILE A 4 -21.22 -14.18 42.68
C ILE A 4 -21.00 -12.73 43.12
N LEU A 5 -21.74 -12.24 44.12
CA LEU A 5 -21.59 -10.87 44.61
C LEU A 5 -20.27 -10.62 45.37
N SER A 6 -19.68 -11.67 45.95
CA SER A 6 -18.40 -11.57 46.67
C SER A 6 -17.18 -11.51 45.76
N LEU A 7 -17.29 -11.95 44.50
CA LEU A 7 -16.18 -11.95 43.55
C LEU A 7 -16.02 -10.59 42.86
N LEU A 8 -17.12 -9.86 42.67
CA LEU A 8 -17.09 -8.48 42.15
C LEU A 8 -16.54 -7.47 43.18
N LEU A 9 -16.63 -7.77 44.48
CA LEU A 9 -16.07 -6.91 45.53
C LEU A 9 -14.53 -7.03 45.65
N LEU A 10 -13.93 -8.12 45.15
CA LEU A 10 -12.47 -8.34 45.23
C LEU A 10 -11.69 -7.63 44.12
N VAL A 11 -12.33 -7.33 42.98
CA VAL A 11 -11.71 -6.57 41.88
C VAL A 11 -11.73 -5.05 42.17
N GLY A 12 -12.59 -4.60 43.08
CA GLY A 12 -12.67 -3.19 43.49
C GLY A 12 -11.66 -2.74 44.55
N LEU A 13 -10.85 -3.64 45.13
CA LEU A 13 -10.01 -3.34 46.30
C LEU A 13 -8.49 -3.47 46.08
N VAL A 14 -8.02 -3.55 44.84
CA VAL A 14 -6.58 -3.47 44.51
C VAL A 14 -6.31 -2.30 43.56
N ALA A 15 -6.88 -1.13 43.89
CA ALA A 15 -6.47 0.14 43.35
C ALA A 15 -5.58 0.86 44.38
N ALA A 16 -4.33 0.42 44.55
CA ALA A 16 -3.33 1.18 45.34
C ALA A 16 -1.86 0.72 45.20
N SER A 17 -1.48 -0.23 44.34
CA SER A 17 -0.06 -0.37 43.99
C SER A 17 0.23 0.52 42.79
N LEU A 18 0.99 1.59 43.04
CA LEU A 18 1.46 2.62 42.10
C LEU A 18 2.27 2.02 40.94
N GLY A 19 1.59 1.30 40.06
CA GLY A 19 2.17 0.78 38.83
C GLY A 19 1.70 1.60 37.65
N CYS A 20 2.56 2.46 37.13
CA CYS A 20 2.26 3.22 35.92
C CYS A 20 2.71 2.39 34.72
N ILE A 21 1.77 2.07 33.83
CA ILE A 21 2.11 1.53 32.51
C ILE A 21 2.24 2.74 31.59
N SER A 22 3.44 2.94 31.04
CA SER A 22 3.71 4.04 30.11
C SER A 22 4.36 3.50 28.84
N TRP A 23 4.18 4.24 27.75
CA TRP A 23 4.72 3.91 26.43
C TRP A 23 5.85 4.89 26.14
N GLY A 24 7.05 4.39 25.82
CA GLY A 24 8.22 5.24 25.56
C GLY A 24 9.31 4.53 24.77
N ASN A 25 10.09 5.29 23.98
CA ASN A 25 11.28 4.89 23.19
C ASN A 25 11.41 3.39 22.85
N GLY A 26 10.44 2.86 22.09
CA GLY A 26 10.54 1.52 21.52
C GLY A 26 10.20 0.36 22.47
N GLY A 27 9.45 0.60 23.55
CA GLY A 27 9.00 -0.48 24.45
C GLY A 27 7.81 -0.10 25.33
N VAL A 28 7.23 -1.13 25.97
CA VAL A 28 6.27 -0.95 27.07
C VAL A 28 7.06 -0.86 28.36
N ILE A 29 6.89 0.23 29.09
CA ILE A 29 7.53 0.46 30.38
C ILE A 29 6.51 0.18 31.47
N ILE A 30 6.81 -0.80 32.31
CA ILE A 30 5.99 -1.18 33.46
C ILE A 30 6.77 -0.86 34.73
N THR A 31 6.32 0.14 35.47
CA THR A 31 6.89 0.47 36.77
C THR A 31 6.05 -0.19 37.86
N PHE A 32 6.67 -0.82 38.85
CA PHE A 32 6.02 -1.31 40.07
C PHE A 32 6.82 -0.84 41.28
N GLY A 33 6.32 0.18 41.99
CA GLY A 33 7.06 0.75 43.12
C GLY A 33 8.38 1.39 42.67
N ASN A 34 9.52 0.87 43.14
CA ASN A 34 10.86 1.37 42.80
C ASN A 34 11.56 0.56 41.70
N GLU A 35 10.86 -0.39 41.09
CA GLU A 35 11.38 -1.22 39.99
C GLU A 35 10.75 -0.79 38.66
N THR A 36 11.58 -0.67 37.63
CA THR A 36 11.15 -0.32 36.26
C THR A 36 11.56 -1.44 35.32
N TYR A 37 10.58 -2.05 34.66
CA TYR A 37 10.77 -3.07 33.64
C TYR A 37 10.47 -2.48 32.26
N THR A 38 11.44 -2.54 31.36
CA THR A 38 11.24 -2.15 29.96
C THR A 38 11.15 -3.42 29.12
N ILE A 39 9.99 -3.67 28.53
CA ILE A 39 9.81 -4.71 27.52
C ILE A 39 10.12 -4.07 26.17
N PRO A 40 11.28 -4.36 25.55
CA PRO A 40 11.57 -3.82 24.22
C PRO A 40 10.53 -4.37 23.26
N LEU A 41 9.86 -3.49 22.52
CA LEU A 41 9.23 -3.92 21.28
C LEU A 41 10.39 -4.21 20.34
N ASN A 42 10.65 -5.49 20.06
CA ASN A 42 11.33 -5.85 18.83
C ASN A 42 10.40 -5.48 17.67
N THR A 43 10.30 -4.20 17.34
CA THR A 43 9.81 -3.78 16.05
C THR A 43 10.88 -4.19 15.05
N THR A 44 10.82 -5.44 14.60
CA THR A 44 11.38 -5.78 13.32
C THR A 44 10.60 -4.93 12.33
N THR A 45 11.14 -3.77 11.96
CA THR A 45 10.73 -3.10 10.74
C THR A 45 11.15 -4.05 9.63
N ASN A 46 10.25 -4.97 9.27
CA ASN A 46 10.30 -5.64 7.98
C ASN A 46 10.17 -4.52 6.96
N THR A 47 11.30 -3.91 6.60
CA THR A 47 11.40 -3.07 5.42
C THR A 47 11.28 -4.02 4.24
N THR A 48 10.06 -4.41 3.90
CA THR A 48 9.77 -5.00 2.60
C THR A 48 10.19 -3.96 1.58
N SER A 49 11.30 -4.22 0.89
CA SER A 49 11.76 -3.36 -0.20
C SER A 49 10.69 -3.37 -1.28
N ARG A 50 9.96 -2.26 -1.42
CA ARG A 50 8.96 -2.07 -2.48
C ARG A 50 9.66 -1.48 -3.69
N PHE A 51 9.61 -2.16 -4.82
CA PHE A 51 10.08 -1.64 -6.09
C PHE A 51 9.01 -0.69 -6.62
N VAL A 52 9.43 0.52 -7.00
CA VAL A 52 8.52 1.57 -7.48
C VAL A 52 9.07 2.12 -8.79
N TRP A 53 8.17 2.27 -9.77
CA TRP A 53 8.43 2.97 -11.01
C TRP A 53 7.35 4.03 -11.20
N GLU A 54 7.73 5.26 -11.49
CA GLU A 54 6.79 6.37 -11.72
C GLU A 54 7.26 7.21 -12.90
N LYS A 55 6.36 7.50 -13.84
CA LYS A 55 6.66 8.33 -15.01
C LYS A 55 5.39 8.93 -15.62
N GLU A 56 5.54 10.09 -16.24
CA GLU A 56 4.56 10.61 -17.19
C GLU A 56 4.73 9.95 -18.55
N VAL A 57 3.62 9.46 -19.12
CA VAL A 57 3.58 8.71 -20.37
C VAL A 57 2.56 9.34 -21.30
N GLU A 58 2.98 9.65 -22.51
CA GLU A 58 2.13 10.22 -23.55
C GLU A 58 1.07 9.23 -24.04
N ALA A 59 -0.14 9.71 -24.31
CA ALA A 59 -1.18 8.94 -24.99
C ALA A 59 -0.66 8.39 -26.33
N GLY A 60 -1.03 7.14 -26.64
CA GLY A 60 -0.53 6.39 -27.78
C GLY A 60 0.69 5.53 -27.47
N LYS A 61 1.36 5.72 -26.32
CA LYS A 61 2.48 4.88 -25.89
C LYS A 61 2.03 3.62 -25.16
N THR A 62 2.88 2.60 -25.21
CA THR A 62 2.66 1.34 -24.50
C THR A 62 3.77 1.09 -23.50
N LEU A 63 3.40 0.73 -22.27
CA LEU A 63 4.31 0.19 -21.28
C LEU A 63 4.34 -1.32 -21.45
N VAL A 64 5.54 -1.89 -21.52
CA VAL A 64 5.77 -3.33 -21.45
C VAL A 64 6.50 -3.62 -20.15
N ILE A 65 5.82 -4.33 -19.25
CA ILE A 65 6.29 -4.59 -17.90
C ILE A 65 6.66 -6.06 -17.78
N TYR A 66 7.89 -6.33 -17.39
CA TYR A 66 8.42 -7.67 -17.14
C TYR A 66 8.55 -7.85 -15.63
N ILE A 67 7.78 -8.77 -15.06
CA ILE A 67 7.81 -9.09 -13.63
C ILE A 67 7.80 -10.61 -13.44
N ASP A 68 8.89 -11.11 -12.87
CA ASP A 68 9.27 -12.54 -12.88
C ASP A 68 9.36 -13.08 -14.32
N ASN A 69 8.42 -13.96 -14.69
CA ASN A 69 8.28 -14.57 -16.02
C ASN A 69 7.01 -14.10 -16.75
N GLU A 70 6.29 -13.11 -16.20
CA GLU A 70 5.06 -12.59 -16.77
C GLU A 70 5.30 -11.28 -17.51
N THR A 71 4.57 -11.07 -18.61
CA THR A 71 4.61 -9.81 -19.36
C THR A 71 3.23 -9.16 -19.34
N ILE A 72 3.15 -7.95 -18.81
CA ILE A 72 1.94 -7.13 -18.81
C ILE A 72 2.17 -5.98 -19.79
N LYS A 73 1.16 -5.63 -20.58
CA LYS A 73 1.20 -4.44 -21.45
C LYS A 73 0.13 -3.46 -21.03
N ILE A 74 0.47 -2.19 -20.93
CA ILE A 74 -0.48 -1.10 -20.66
C ILE A 74 -0.37 -0.11 -21.79
N LYS A 75 -1.35 -0.11 -22.71
CA LYS A 75 -1.47 0.94 -23.72
C LYS A 75 -2.21 2.12 -23.11
N VAL A 76 -1.57 3.29 -23.16
CA VAL A 76 -2.14 4.56 -22.72
C VAL A 76 -2.84 5.19 -23.92
N ASP A 77 -4.06 5.65 -23.73
CA ASP A 77 -4.83 6.37 -24.73
C ASP A 77 -5.59 7.53 -24.07
N TYR A 78 -6.05 8.48 -24.88
CA TYR A 78 -6.92 9.56 -24.42
C TYR A 78 -8.25 9.48 -25.15
N GLU A 79 -9.30 9.13 -24.41
CA GLU A 79 -10.66 9.07 -24.95
C GLU A 79 -11.27 10.47 -24.94
N VAL A 80 -11.28 11.10 -26.12
CA VAL A 80 -11.76 12.47 -26.30
C VAL A 80 -13.23 12.61 -25.93
N ARG A 81 -14.05 11.58 -26.14
CA ARG A 81 -15.50 11.64 -25.83
C ARG A 81 -15.76 11.69 -24.34
N GLU A 82 -14.99 10.94 -23.57
CA GLU A 82 -15.08 10.86 -22.11
C GLU A 82 -14.23 11.93 -21.43
N ASN A 83 -13.34 12.59 -22.20
CA ASN A 83 -12.34 13.54 -21.72
C ASN A 83 -11.49 12.93 -20.58
N LYS A 84 -11.04 11.69 -20.81
CA LYS A 84 -10.31 10.87 -19.82
C LYS A 84 -9.22 10.02 -20.47
N PHE A 85 -8.17 9.75 -19.72
CA PHE A 85 -7.22 8.70 -20.05
C PHE A 85 -7.87 7.31 -19.93
N ALA A 86 -7.57 6.49 -20.94
CA ALA A 86 -7.95 5.10 -21.05
C ALA A 86 -6.67 4.24 -21.03
N PHE A 87 -6.68 3.18 -20.23
CA PHE A 87 -5.58 2.25 -20.07
C PHE A 87 -6.05 0.86 -20.47
N PHE A 88 -5.56 0.37 -21.61
CA PHE A 88 -5.81 -0.98 -22.08
C PHE A 88 -4.72 -1.89 -21.51
N VAL A 89 -5.09 -2.69 -20.52
CA VAL A 89 -4.18 -3.60 -19.81
C VAL A 89 -4.32 -4.99 -20.41
N THR A 90 -3.28 -5.46 -21.10
CA THR A 90 -3.19 -6.84 -21.59
C THR A 90 -2.38 -7.69 -20.62
N LEU A 91 -3.00 -8.75 -20.12
CA LEU A 91 -2.41 -9.72 -19.21
C LEU A 91 -1.69 -10.85 -19.98
N PRO A 92 -0.89 -11.70 -19.30
CA PRO A 92 -0.12 -12.76 -19.96
C PRO A 92 -0.96 -13.82 -20.70
N ASP A 93 -2.21 -14.01 -20.30
CA ASP A 93 -3.18 -14.88 -20.98
C ASP A 93 -3.81 -14.23 -22.23
N ASN A 94 -3.33 -13.05 -22.63
CA ASN A 94 -3.84 -12.20 -23.70
C ASN A 94 -5.25 -11.64 -23.49
N THR A 95 -5.79 -11.71 -22.28
CA THR A 95 -6.99 -10.94 -21.94
C THR A 95 -6.65 -9.45 -21.87
N THR A 96 -7.56 -8.61 -22.37
CA THR A 96 -7.40 -7.15 -22.31
C THR A 96 -8.57 -6.55 -21.55
N GLU A 97 -8.24 -5.79 -20.53
CA GLU A 97 -9.17 -5.03 -19.71
C GLU A 97 -8.97 -3.53 -19.93
N LEU A 98 -10.06 -2.78 -19.93
CA LEU A 98 -10.04 -1.33 -20.08
C LEU A 98 -10.31 -0.67 -18.74
N TYR A 99 -9.41 0.22 -18.36
CA TYR A 99 -9.54 1.06 -17.17
C TYR A 99 -9.55 2.53 -17.58
N TYR A 100 -10.43 3.32 -16.98
CA TYR A 100 -10.40 4.78 -17.11
C TYR A 100 -9.76 5.40 -15.87
N GLU A 101 -9.08 6.52 -16.05
CA GLU A 101 -8.59 7.29 -14.91
C GLU A 101 -9.72 7.75 -13.95
N PRO A 102 -9.42 7.90 -12.65
CA PRO A 102 -8.21 7.42 -11.98
C PRO A 102 -8.24 5.90 -11.81
N VAL A 103 -7.09 5.25 -12.01
CA VAL A 103 -6.92 3.81 -11.82
C VAL A 103 -6.16 3.54 -10.54
N ASN A 104 -6.63 2.56 -9.77
CA ASN A 104 -5.93 1.96 -8.65
C ASN A 104 -6.34 0.49 -8.59
N THR A 105 -5.50 -0.39 -9.11
CA THR A 105 -5.79 -1.83 -9.18
C THR A 105 -4.52 -2.65 -8.96
N THR A 106 -4.70 -3.92 -8.63
CA THR A 106 -3.59 -4.88 -8.50
C THR A 106 -3.68 -5.89 -9.63
N LEU A 107 -2.68 -5.87 -10.51
CA LEU A 107 -2.55 -6.79 -11.63
C LEU A 107 -1.86 -8.07 -11.17
N LEU A 108 -2.45 -9.22 -11.51
CA LEU A 108 -1.96 -10.56 -11.17
C LEU A 108 -1.71 -10.78 -9.66
N GLY A 109 -2.32 -9.97 -8.78
CA GLY A 109 -2.11 -10.03 -7.34
C GLY A 109 -0.72 -9.56 -6.85
N LYS A 110 0.14 -9.03 -7.73
CA LYS A 110 1.54 -8.69 -7.39
C LYS A 110 2.00 -7.30 -7.82
N LEU A 111 1.39 -6.71 -8.84
CA LEU A 111 1.76 -5.40 -9.37
C LEU A 111 0.63 -4.40 -9.16
N ASN A 112 0.81 -3.43 -8.27
CA ASN A 112 -0.13 -2.33 -8.11
C ASN A 112 0.08 -1.32 -9.24
N PHE A 113 -1.00 -1.00 -9.93
CA PHE A 113 -1.03 -0.04 -11.03
C PHE A 113 -1.91 1.15 -10.65
N TYR A 114 -1.30 2.32 -10.71
CA TYR A 114 -1.94 3.61 -10.55
C TYR A 114 -1.79 4.41 -11.83
N GLY A 115 -2.90 4.96 -12.32
CA GLY A 115 -2.93 5.76 -13.54
C GLY A 115 -3.85 6.97 -13.37
N GLU A 116 -3.32 8.16 -13.54
CA GLU A 116 -4.07 9.42 -13.50
C GLU A 116 -3.56 10.38 -14.57
N GLY A 117 -4.39 11.31 -15.01
CA GLY A 117 -4.04 12.30 -16.02
C GLY A 117 -3.13 13.37 -15.46
N SER A 118 -2.10 13.72 -16.22
CA SER A 118 -1.23 14.87 -15.99
C SER A 118 -1.25 15.73 -17.25
N PHE A 119 -2.05 16.78 -17.27
CA PHE A 119 -2.13 17.64 -18.46
C PHE A 119 -1.00 18.69 -18.43
N VAL A 120 0.00 18.54 -19.31
CA VAL A 120 1.12 19.48 -19.45
C VAL A 120 1.00 20.24 -20.78
N GLY A 121 0.23 21.33 -20.78
CA GLY A 121 0.05 22.20 -21.95
C GLY A 121 -0.93 21.65 -23.01
N THR A 122 -1.12 22.37 -24.13
CA THR A 122 -2.20 22.09 -25.10
C THR A 122 -1.91 21.02 -26.16
N THR A 123 -0.69 20.52 -26.27
CA THR A 123 -0.27 19.64 -27.38
C THR A 123 -0.08 18.18 -27.02
N TYR A 124 0.09 17.83 -25.74
CA TYR A 124 0.40 16.46 -25.32
C TYR A 124 -0.52 16.01 -24.19
N TYR A 125 -1.22 14.89 -24.41
CA TYR A 125 -1.98 14.21 -23.36
C TYR A 125 -1.01 13.28 -22.62
N LEU A 126 -0.59 13.65 -21.40
CA LEU A 126 0.27 12.81 -20.57
C LEU A 126 -0.54 12.17 -19.43
N ALA A 127 -0.33 10.88 -19.19
CA ALA A 127 -0.81 10.19 -18.01
C ALA A 127 0.36 9.98 -17.04
N LYS A 128 0.17 10.32 -15.77
CA LYS A 128 1.05 9.92 -14.70
C LYS A 128 0.75 8.47 -14.32
N ILE A 129 1.76 7.61 -14.46
CA ILE A 129 1.66 6.19 -14.13
C ILE A 129 2.64 5.87 -13.02
N ARG A 130 2.16 5.15 -12.01
CA ARG A 130 2.98 4.55 -10.95
C ARG A 130 2.71 3.06 -10.88
N LEU A 131 3.78 2.30 -10.80
CA LEU A 131 3.78 0.85 -10.66
C LEU A 131 4.54 0.46 -9.40
N GLU A 132 3.99 -0.47 -8.64
CA GLU A 132 4.62 -0.92 -7.40
C GLU A 132 4.47 -2.42 -7.19
N ALA A 133 5.56 -3.08 -6.81
CA ALA A 133 5.57 -4.50 -6.47
C ALA A 133 6.56 -4.78 -5.34
N ASN A 134 6.40 -5.93 -4.70
CA ASN A 134 7.39 -6.43 -3.74
C ASN A 134 8.58 -7.13 -4.45
N GLU A 135 8.39 -7.51 -5.71
CA GLU A 135 9.38 -8.14 -6.58
C GLU A 135 9.94 -7.09 -7.57
N SER A 136 11.17 -7.30 -8.02
CA SER A 136 11.79 -6.44 -9.03
C SER A 136 11.09 -6.60 -10.38
N PHE A 137 10.90 -5.50 -11.09
CA PHE A 137 10.33 -5.49 -12.43
C PHE A 137 11.05 -4.49 -13.33
N GLU A 138 10.97 -4.72 -14.63
CA GLU A 138 11.48 -3.80 -15.67
C GLU A 138 10.32 -3.22 -16.47
N VAL A 139 10.42 -1.94 -16.83
CA VAL A 139 9.43 -1.26 -17.67
C VAL A 139 10.10 -0.68 -18.91
N LYS A 140 9.58 -1.03 -20.08
CA LYS A 140 9.94 -0.40 -21.37
C LYS A 140 8.76 0.40 -21.89
N VAL A 141 9.01 1.64 -22.31
CA VAL A 141 8.00 2.48 -22.95
C VAL A 141 8.28 2.53 -24.45
N THR A 142 7.30 2.14 -25.27
CA THR A 142 7.40 2.09 -26.74
C THR A 142 6.36 3.03 -27.37
#